data_AF-Q8RN97-F1
#
_entry.id   AF-Q8RN97-F1
#
_cell.length_a   1.000
_cell.length_b   1.000
_cell.length_c   1.000
_cell.angle_alpha   90.00
_cell.angle_beta   90.00
_cell.angle_gamma   90.00
#
_symmetry.space_group_name_H-M   'P 1'
#
loop_
_entity.id
_entity.type
_entity.pdbx_description
1 polymer ?
#
loop_
_entity_poly.entity_id
_entity_poly.type
_entity_poly.pdbx_seq_one_letter_code
_entity_poly.pdbx_strand_id
1 'polypeptide(L)'
;YVGFFGVTAVFCALMGTALIIWNTALGPTWNLWQISVNPPDAKYGLGFAPLAEGGIWQWVTIFATGAFCSWALREVEICRKLGIGYHVPFAFSFAIFAYVTLVVIRPVLMGSWSYGFPYGIL
;
A
#
# COMPACT_ATOMS: atom_id res chain seq x y z
N TYR A 1 -21.41 -7.09 -2.85
CA TYR A 1 -21.70 -5.77 -2.26
C TYR A 1 -20.65 -4.76 -2.72
N VAL A 2 -21.06 -3.60 -3.26
CA VAL A 2 -20.15 -2.54 -3.72
C VAL A 2 -19.90 -1.54 -2.57
N GLY A 3 -20.84 -0.62 -2.32
CA GLY A 3 -20.68 0.43 -1.31
C GLY A 3 -19.69 1.52 -1.75
N PHE A 4 -19.69 2.65 -1.04
CA PHE A 4 -18.72 3.73 -1.31
C PHE A 4 -17.28 3.21 -1.19
N PHE A 5 -17.03 2.46 -0.12
CA PHE A 5 -15.71 1.88 0.15
C PHE A 5 -15.31 0.77 -0.82
N GLY A 6 -16.26 0.13 -1.51
CA GLY A 6 -15.92 -0.77 -2.62
C GLY A 6 -15.40 -0.03 -3.84
N VAL A 7 -15.97 1.13 -4.17
CA VAL A 7 -15.48 1.97 -5.27
C VAL A 7 -14.08 2.51 -4.96
N THR A 8 -13.86 3.03 -3.75
CA THR A 8 -12.54 3.54 -3.35
C THR A 8 -11.49 2.45 -3.27
N ALA A 9 -11.84 1.25 -2.78
CA ALA A 9 -10.93 0.10 -2.77
C ALA A 9 -10.48 -0.29 -4.18
N VAL A 10 -11.42 -0.36 -5.14
CA VAL A 10 -11.09 -0.67 -6.55
C VAL A 10 -10.22 0.42 -7.16
N PHE A 11 -10.56 1.70 -6.96
CA PHE A 11 -9.75 2.82 -7.45
C PHE A 11 -8.32 2.76 -6.93
N CYS A 12 -8.15 2.61 -5.61
CA CYS A 12 -6.83 2.54 -4.99
C CYS A 12 -6.03 1.31 -5.46
N ALA A 13 -6.67 0.13 -5.54
CA ALA A 13 -6.02 -1.08 -6.00
C ALA A 13 -5.57 -0.99 -7.47
N LEU A 14 -6.41 -0.41 -8.34
CA LEU A 14 -6.07 -0.19 -9.75
C LEU A 14 -4.90 0.79 -9.90
N MET A 15 -4.93 1.91 -9.18
CA MET A 15 -3.85 2.90 -9.21
C MET A 15 -2.53 2.32 -8.70
N GLY A 16 -2.55 1.60 -7.57
CA GLY A 16 -1.37 0.92 -7.03
C GLY A 16 -0.80 -0.12 -8.01
N THR A 17 -1.67 -0.92 -8.63
CA THR A 17 -1.26 -1.95 -9.61
C THR A 17 -0.66 -1.30 -10.87
N ALA A 18 -1.29 -0.25 -11.40
CA ALA A 18 -0.78 0.46 -12.57
C ALA A 18 0.60 1.06 -12.32
N LEU A 19 0.85 1.59 -11.12
CA LEU A 19 2.15 2.11 -10.72
C LEU A 19 3.21 1.00 -10.59
N ILE A 20 2.85 -0.18 -10.07
CA ILE A 20 3.76 -1.34 -10.05
C ILE A 20 4.12 -1.76 -11.48
N ILE A 21 3.14 -1.84 -12.38
CA ILE A 21 3.39 -2.17 -13.80
C ILE A 21 4.30 -1.13 -14.46
N TRP A 22 4.09 0.16 -14.17
CA TRP A 22 4.98 1.20 -14.65
C TRP A 22 6.40 1.01 -14.09
N ASN A 23 6.55 0.74 -12.79
CA ASN A 23 7.87 0.46 -12.22
C ASN A 23 8.56 -0.72 -12.93
N THR A 24 7.83 -1.81 -13.18
CA THR A 24 8.34 -2.96 -13.94
C THR A 24 8.81 -2.57 -15.34
N ALA A 25 8.06 -1.71 -16.04
CA ALA A 25 8.43 -1.23 -17.37
C ALA A 25 9.70 -0.35 -17.39
N LEU A 26 10.01 0.32 -16.27
CA LEU A 26 11.27 1.06 -16.09
C LEU A 26 12.42 0.15 -15.63
N GLY A 27 12.09 -1.02 -15.07
CA GLY A 27 13.04 -1.97 -14.52
C GLY A 27 13.75 -2.82 -15.59
N PRO A 28 14.75 -3.62 -15.16
CA PRO A 28 15.55 -4.42 -16.07
C PRO A 28 14.88 -5.72 -16.53
N THR A 29 13.74 -6.10 -15.96
CA THR A 29 13.14 -7.43 -16.14
C THR A 29 11.63 -7.43 -15.98
N TRP A 30 10.97 -8.33 -16.71
CA TRP A 30 9.56 -8.68 -16.56
C TRP A 30 9.35 -10.03 -15.86
N ASN A 31 10.44 -10.66 -15.39
CA ASN A 31 10.35 -11.88 -14.62
C ASN A 31 9.69 -11.58 -13.27
N LEU A 32 8.52 -12.15 -13.04
CA LEU A 32 7.69 -11.91 -11.84
C LEU A 32 8.45 -12.06 -10.53
N TRP A 33 9.39 -13.00 -10.46
CA TRP A 33 10.20 -13.28 -9.27
C TRP A 33 11.30 -12.25 -9.00
N GLN A 34 11.60 -11.38 -9.97
CA GLN A 34 12.69 -10.40 -9.90
C GLN A 34 12.18 -8.95 -9.93
N ILE A 35 10.88 -8.74 -10.08
CA ILE A 35 10.27 -7.41 -9.99
C ILE A 35 10.39 -6.91 -8.56
N SER A 36 10.93 -5.71 -8.40
CA SER A 36 11.02 -5.05 -7.09
C SER A 36 10.81 -3.55 -7.21
N VAL A 37 9.80 -3.03 -6.52
CA VAL A 37 9.56 -1.60 -6.34
C VAL A 37 10.25 -1.19 -5.04
N ASN A 38 11.40 -0.52 -5.15
CA ASN A 38 12.22 -0.15 -3.99
C ASN A 38 11.83 1.21 -3.40
N PRO A 39 11.94 1.40 -2.06
CA PRO A 39 11.83 2.71 -1.44
C PRO A 39 12.94 3.66 -1.92
N PRO A 40 12.77 4.98 -1.74
CA PRO A 40 13.79 5.94 -2.14
C PRO A 40 15.04 5.86 -1.28
N ASP A 41 16.17 6.31 -1.82
CA ASP A 41 17.44 6.42 -1.10
C ASP A 41 17.32 7.27 0.18
N ALA A 42 18.16 6.96 1.18
CA ALA A 42 18.20 7.68 2.46
C ALA A 42 18.43 9.20 2.31
N LYS A 43 19.11 9.63 1.23
CA LYS A 43 19.34 11.05 0.88
C LYS A 43 18.05 11.87 0.77
N TYR A 44 16.93 11.22 0.42
CA TYR A 44 15.62 11.87 0.31
C TYR A 44 14.91 12.05 1.66
N GLY A 45 15.41 11.44 2.75
CA GLY A 45 14.79 11.51 4.07
C GLY A 45 13.31 11.13 4.02
N LEU A 46 12.45 12.01 4.57
CA LEU A 46 10.98 11.90 4.51
C LEU A 46 10.35 12.70 3.35
N GLY A 47 11.15 13.25 2.44
CA GLY A 47 10.67 13.97 1.27
C GLY A 47 10.14 13.06 0.17
N PHE A 48 9.48 13.67 -0.82
CA PHE A 48 9.12 12.98 -2.06
C PHE A 48 10.35 12.82 -2.95
N ALA A 49 10.56 11.61 -3.47
CA ALA A 49 11.62 11.31 -4.42
C ALA A 49 11.12 11.36 -5.87
N PRO A 50 12.00 11.54 -6.86
CA PRO A 50 11.66 11.34 -8.27
C PRO A 50 11.02 9.97 -8.49
N LEU A 51 10.07 9.87 -9.43
CA LEU A 51 9.29 8.64 -9.66
C LEU A 51 10.16 7.40 -9.85
N ALA A 52 11.21 7.51 -10.68
CA ALA A 52 12.13 6.41 -10.96
C ALA A 52 13.10 6.09 -9.80
N GLU A 53 13.29 7.00 -8.83
CA GLU A 53 14.21 6.86 -7.69
C GLU A 53 13.47 6.56 -6.38
N GLY A 54 12.35 5.83 -6.45
CA GLY A 54 11.54 5.44 -5.30
C GLY A 54 10.28 6.28 -5.07
N GLY A 55 10.03 7.31 -5.88
CA GLY A 55 8.75 8.04 -5.84
C GLY A 55 7.56 7.15 -6.20
N ILE A 56 7.73 6.16 -7.09
CA ILE A 56 6.68 5.17 -7.38
C ILE A 56 6.35 4.35 -6.13
N TRP A 57 7.35 3.93 -5.35
CA TRP A 57 7.12 3.20 -4.09
C TRP A 57 6.28 4.02 -3.10
N GLN A 58 6.53 5.34 -3.00
CA GLN A 58 5.76 6.22 -2.12
C GLN A 58 4.29 6.26 -2.53
N TRP A 59 4.01 6.40 -3.83
CA TRP A 59 2.63 6.39 -4.33
C TRP A 59 1.96 5.02 -4.19
N VAL A 60 2.66 3.92 -4.48
CA VAL A 60 2.16 2.56 -4.26
C VAL A 60 1.78 2.37 -2.79
N THR A 61 2.59 2.85 -1.86
CA THR A 61 2.34 2.77 -0.41
C THR A 61 1.08 3.54 0.00
N ILE A 62 0.87 4.74 -0.55
CA ILE A 62 -0.34 5.53 -0.31
C ILE A 62 -1.59 4.79 -0.83
N PHE A 63 -1.54 4.29 -2.07
CA PHE A 63 -2.66 3.58 -2.66
C PHE A 63 -2.93 2.23 -1.98
N ALA A 64 -1.90 1.49 -1.56
CA ALA A 64 -2.05 0.25 -0.81
C ALA A 64 -2.74 0.51 0.54
N THR A 65 -2.28 1.52 1.29
CA THR A 65 -2.92 1.92 2.55
C THR A 65 -4.39 2.31 2.35
N GLY A 66 -4.66 3.10 1.31
CA GLY A 66 -6.02 3.50 0.94
C GLY A 66 -6.91 2.31 0.57
N ALA A 67 -6.38 1.32 -0.16
CA ALA A 67 -7.08 0.10 -0.54
C ALA A 67 -7.41 -0.76 0.69
N PHE A 68 -6.45 -0.95 1.60
CA PHE A 68 -6.65 -1.75 2.83
C PHE A 68 -7.69 -1.11 3.76
N CYS A 69 -7.58 0.19 4.01
CA CYS A 69 -8.55 0.91 4.85
C CYS A 69 -9.95 0.92 4.21
N SER A 70 -10.04 1.13 2.90
CA SER A 70 -11.31 1.03 2.16
C SER A 70 -11.91 -0.37 2.26
N TRP A 71 -11.08 -1.42 2.16
CA TRP A 71 -11.56 -2.79 2.29
C TRP A 71 -12.14 -3.08 3.69
N ALA A 72 -11.45 -2.66 4.75
CA ALA A 72 -11.95 -2.80 6.12
C ALA A 72 -13.27 -2.05 6.33
N LEU A 73 -13.40 -0.82 5.82
CA LEU A 73 -14.63 -0.03 5.93
C LEU A 73 -15.78 -0.61 5.09
N ARG A 74 -15.47 -1.24 3.96
CA ARG A 74 -16.45 -2.02 3.19
C ARG A 74 -16.98 -3.21 3.99
N GLU A 75 -16.13 -3.91 4.74
CA GLU A 75 -16.57 -5.00 5.63
C GLU A 75 -17.48 -4.47 6.76
N VAL A 76 -17.19 -3.29 7.32
CA VAL A 76 -18.08 -2.62 8.30
C VAL A 76 -19.47 -2.36 7.72
N GLU A 77 -19.57 -1.86 6.48
CA GLU A 77 -20.87 -1.67 5.82
C GLU A 77 -21.63 -3.00 5.62
N ILE A 78 -20.92 -4.08 5.30
CA ILE A 78 -21.52 -5.42 5.16
C ILE A 78 -22.03 -5.91 6.52
N CYS A 79 -21.25 -5.78 7.59
CA CYS A 79 -21.66 -6.16 8.94
C CYS A 79 -22.94 -5.43 9.37
N ARG A 80 -23.02 -4.11 9.09
CA ARG A 80 -24.23 -3.30 9.37
C ARG A 80 -25.45 -3.80 8.61
N LYS A 81 -25.29 -4.15 7.33
CA LYS A 81 -26.41 -4.63 6.50
C LYS A 81 -26.92 -6.00 6.92
N LEU A 82 -26.04 -6.86 7.42
CA LEU A 82 -26.39 -8.20 7.87
C LEU A 82 -26.79 -8.26 9.35
N GLY A 83 -26.62 -7.17 10.11
CA GLY A 83 -26.92 -7.15 11.53
C GLY A 83 -25.97 -8.00 12.38
N ILE A 84 -24.73 -8.18 11.93
CA ILE A 84 -23.69 -8.97 12.61
C ILE A 84 -22.62 -8.08 13.25
N GLY A 85 -21.83 -8.64 14.17
CA GLY A 85 -20.74 -7.92 14.84
C GLY A 85 -19.54 -7.61 13.93
N TYR A 86 -18.64 -6.72 14.40
CA TYR A 86 -17.50 -6.18 13.65
C TYR A 86 -16.16 -6.91 13.88
N HIS A 87 -16.19 -8.14 14.37
CA HIS A 87 -14.97 -8.88 14.73
C HIS A 87 -13.99 -9.05 13.56
N VAL A 88 -14.52 -9.29 12.35
CA VAL A 88 -13.71 -9.49 11.13
C VAL A 88 -12.95 -8.21 10.72
N PRO A 89 -13.62 -7.06 10.46
CA PRO A 89 -12.88 -5.83 10.12
C PRO A 89 -11.98 -5.35 11.26
N PHE A 90 -12.34 -5.60 12.51
CA PHE A 90 -11.47 -5.30 13.66
C PHE A 90 -10.20 -6.15 13.65
N ALA A 91 -10.31 -7.47 13.44
CA ALA A 91 -9.13 -8.34 13.32
C ALA A 91 -8.26 -7.94 12.12
N PHE A 92 -8.87 -7.61 10.98
CA PHE A 92 -8.16 -7.15 9.78
C PHE A 92 -7.37 -5.85 10.03
N SER A 93 -7.88 -4.95 10.87
CA SER A 93 -7.19 -3.70 11.23
C SER A 93 -5.79 -3.91 11.83
N PHE A 94 -5.54 -5.02 12.52
CA PHE A 94 -4.21 -5.36 13.04
C PHE A 94 -3.21 -5.68 11.93
N ALA A 95 -3.66 -6.31 10.83
CA ALA A 95 -2.82 -6.55 9.66
C ALA A 95 -2.47 -5.22 8.96
N ILE A 96 -3.45 -4.31 8.83
CA ILE A 96 -3.23 -2.95 8.32
C ILE A 96 -2.23 -2.21 9.21
N PHE A 97 -2.39 -2.30 10.53
CA PHE A 97 -1.50 -1.66 11.49
C PHE A 97 -0.07 -2.20 11.39
N ALA A 98 0.12 -3.52 11.25
CA ALA A 98 1.43 -4.11 11.06
C ALA A 98 2.11 -3.59 9.78
N TYR A 99 1.36 -3.53 8.67
CA TYR A 99 1.84 -2.95 7.41
C TYR A 99 2.25 -1.48 7.59
N VAL A 100 1.34 -0.63 8.09
CA VAL A 100 1.59 0.80 8.32
C VAL A 100 2.75 1.02 9.29
N THR A 101 2.94 0.13 10.27
CA THR A 101 4.08 0.18 11.19
C THR A 101 5.41 0.07 10.44
N LEU A 102 5.51 -0.87 9.50
CA LEU A 102 6.74 -1.14 8.76
C LEU A 102 7.04 -0.12 7.67
N VAL A 103 6.02 0.39 6.97
CA VAL A 103 6.20 1.29 5.82
C VAL A 103 5.97 2.77 6.14
N VAL A 104 5.37 3.10 7.29
CA VAL A 104 5.11 4.49 7.70
C VAL A 104 5.71 4.81 9.06
N ILE A 105 5.25 4.15 10.13
CA ILE A 105 5.61 4.55 11.50
C ILE A 105 7.11 4.42 11.74
N ARG A 106 7.69 3.24 11.46
CA ARG A 106 9.12 3.00 11.63
C ARG A 106 9.97 3.92 10.73
N PRO A 107 9.71 4.06 9.42
CA PRO A 107 10.42 5.01 8.56
C PRO A 107 10.39 6.45 9.05
N VAL A 108 9.23 6.92 9.52
CA VAL A 108 9.08 8.27 10.10
C VAL A 108 9.92 8.42 11.37
N LEU A 109 9.90 7.44 12.28
CA LEU A 109 10.72 7.45 13.49
C LEU A 109 12.22 7.40 13.19
N MET A 110 12.60 6.78 12.07
CA MET A 110 13.99 6.71 11.61
C MET A 110 14.40 7.87 10.68
N GLY A 111 13.48 8.78 10.36
CA GLY A 111 13.75 9.97 9.54
C GLY A 111 13.96 9.71 8.04
N SER A 112 13.63 8.51 7.53
CA SER A 112 13.75 8.22 6.10
C SER A 112 12.80 7.13 5.60
N TRP A 113 12.20 7.34 4.43
CA TRP A 113 11.40 6.33 3.72
C TRP A 113 12.21 5.10 3.27
N SER A 114 13.54 5.22 3.19
CA SER A 114 14.45 4.12 2.85
C SER A 114 14.37 2.92 3.79
N TYR A 115 13.84 3.11 5.00
CA TYR A 115 13.63 2.04 5.97
C TYR A 115 12.34 1.23 5.75
N GLY A 116 11.51 1.59 4.77
CA GLY A 116 10.41 0.75 4.30
C GLY A 116 10.93 -0.49 3.57
N PHE A 117 10.14 -1.57 3.53
CA PHE A 117 10.52 -2.75 2.76
C PHE A 117 10.16 -2.58 1.27
N PRO A 118 10.93 -3.21 0.36
CA PRO A 118 10.64 -3.17 -1.07
C PRO A 118 9.43 -4.05 -1.43
N TYR A 119 8.66 -3.65 -2.44
CA TYR A 119 7.58 -4.46 -2.98
C TYR A 119 8.11 -5.36 -4.10
N GLY A 120 8.60 -6.54 -3.71
CA GLY A 120 9.05 -7.59 -4.61
C GLY A 120 8.77 -8.96 -4.00
N ILE A 121 8.71 -10.00 -4.83
CA ILE A 121 8.43 -11.37 -4.34
C ILE A 121 9.69 -11.99 -3.70
N LEU A 122 10.85 -11.79 -4.31
CA LEU A 122 12.16 -12.26 -3.85
C LEU A 122 13.12 -11.09 -3.65
#